data_AF-A0A7G5C2R4-F1
#
_entry.id   AF-A0A7G5C2R4-F1
#
_cell.length_a   1.000
_cell.length_b   1.000
_cell.length_c   1.000
_cell.angle_alpha   90.00
_cell.angle_beta   90.00
_cell.angle_gamma   90.00
#
_symmetry.space_group_name_H-M   'P 1'
#
loop_
_entity.id
_entity.type
_entity.pdbx_description
1 polymer ?
#
loop_
_entity_poly.entity_id
_entity_poly.type
_entity_poly.pdbx_seq_one_letter_code
_entity_poly.pdbx_strand_id
1 'polypeptide(L)'
;MAQWQRWLKSNGKGANKLHISRPDQTSVALRDSDTSVHAKPEALRKMIEEAVVISDRLQAAVSEVDSSMNQLDAIADRATEQEEKLREISKTAMVRLEEAFSSLQEVSAASQEIRGVTEELSAQSQKTKDVVVEVCRSLNHTDEVMNDLSKNHGTMEERVNALIAQASKIGEINELIQEIVTQTSLLALNAAIEAAHAGEHGRGFSIVAQEIRKLAEQSGQAVKRSTSVVQNIESGIRQVVSSVEREKQSVTLGLAEMNKTREKMDVIFNSFLNVDEHVGKTLQFAVEQADRTSATNALLEDVVESVGLTMNSVDDTLAQSKRQRSEINNLGRVSEDLKESADELIAAVQHAGGRVWEGAVAADTARWTDVLRTLASDPELADMAEDSHREVLGGWLRRTTGMEAIWSNRSDGSFVYSEPEAGLLNARGRDWWKRAMNGEIFVSEVYLSAITKKPCLTVSMPLKRIDGTPYGVVGIDIVVS
;
A
#
# COMPACT_ATOMS: atom_id res chain seq x y z
N MET A 1 -5.75 -42.09 -15.16
CA MET A 1 -6.50 -43.30 -15.60
C MET A 1 -5.67 -44.59 -15.64
N ALA A 2 -4.39 -44.59 -16.07
CA ALA A 2 -3.59 -45.83 -16.20
C ALA A 2 -2.98 -46.42 -14.89
N GLN A 3 -2.99 -45.69 -13.77
CA GLN A 3 -2.48 -46.20 -12.48
C GLN A 3 -3.56 -46.88 -11.61
N TRP A 4 -4.84 -46.55 -11.81
CA TRP A 4 -5.97 -47.15 -11.08
C TRP A 4 -6.28 -48.60 -11.53
N GLN A 5 -6.06 -48.91 -12.82
CA GLN A 5 -6.25 -50.26 -13.35
C GLN A 5 -5.15 -51.26 -12.96
N ARG A 6 -3.96 -50.80 -12.52
CA ARG A 6 -2.89 -51.68 -12.01
C ARG A 6 -3.19 -52.18 -10.58
N TRP A 7 -3.85 -51.36 -9.77
CA TRP A 7 -4.21 -51.70 -8.39
C TRP A 7 -5.29 -52.81 -8.32
N LEU A 8 -6.28 -52.77 -9.21
CA LEU A 8 -7.32 -53.81 -9.31
C LEU A 8 -6.81 -55.18 -9.78
N LYS A 9 -5.67 -55.23 -10.51
CA LYS A 9 -5.07 -56.49 -10.97
C LYS A 9 -4.17 -57.16 -9.93
N SER A 10 -3.64 -56.45 -8.93
CA SER A 10 -2.76 -57.05 -7.91
C SER A 10 -3.52 -57.67 -6.74
N ASN A 11 -4.73 -57.20 -6.43
CA ASN A 11 -5.45 -57.60 -5.20
C ASN A 11 -6.70 -58.47 -5.43
N GLY A 12 -6.97 -58.87 -6.69
CA GLY A 12 -8.17 -59.61 -7.09
C GLY A 12 -8.04 -61.14 -7.15
N LYS A 13 -7.24 -61.79 -6.30
CA LYS A 13 -7.18 -63.27 -6.24
C LYS A 13 -7.03 -63.78 -4.80
N GLY A 14 -8.14 -64.16 -4.20
CA GLY A 14 -8.18 -64.80 -2.88
C GLY A 14 -9.55 -65.38 -2.51
N ALA A 15 -10.39 -65.76 -3.48
CA ALA A 15 -11.60 -66.53 -3.19
C ALA A 15 -11.24 -68.02 -3.08
N ASN A 16 -10.76 -68.43 -1.91
CA ASN A 16 -10.57 -69.85 -1.62
C ASN A 16 -11.84 -70.40 -0.96
N LYS A 17 -12.40 -71.43 -1.61
CA LYS A 17 -13.56 -72.20 -1.18
C LYS A 17 -13.35 -72.75 0.23
N LEU A 18 -14.22 -72.39 1.16
CA LEU A 18 -14.45 -73.15 2.38
C LEU A 18 -15.90 -73.65 2.37
N HIS A 19 -15.99 -74.97 2.26
CA HIS A 19 -17.17 -75.80 2.41
C HIS A 19 -17.89 -75.46 3.72
N ILE A 20 -19.16 -75.06 3.64
CA ILE A 20 -20.08 -75.12 4.78
C ILE A 20 -21.15 -76.14 4.39
N SER A 21 -21.05 -77.32 5.00
CA SER A 21 -21.98 -78.42 4.88
C SER A 21 -23.37 -78.01 5.36
N ARG A 22 -24.40 -78.36 4.57
CA ARG A 22 -25.81 -78.32 5.00
C ARG A 22 -26.02 -79.33 6.14
N PRO A 23 -26.63 -78.96 7.27
CA PRO A 23 -27.16 -79.95 8.20
C PRO A 23 -28.50 -80.48 7.70
N ASP A 24 -28.65 -81.79 7.85
CA ASP A 24 -29.81 -82.60 7.49
C ASP A 24 -31.13 -82.10 8.08
N GLN A 25 -32.18 -82.26 7.28
CA GLN A 25 -33.56 -82.30 7.76
C GLN A 25 -33.76 -83.61 8.53
N THR A 26 -33.69 -83.56 9.85
CA THR A 26 -34.29 -84.58 10.71
C THR A 26 -35.41 -83.97 11.53
N SER A 27 -36.62 -84.40 11.19
CA SER A 27 -37.83 -84.31 11.99
C SER A 27 -37.55 -84.70 13.44
N VAL A 28 -37.61 -83.73 14.35
CA VAL A 28 -37.71 -83.99 15.78
C VAL A 28 -39.11 -83.59 16.22
N ALA A 29 -39.81 -84.60 16.73
CA ALA A 29 -41.18 -84.55 17.17
C ALA A 29 -41.43 -83.43 18.19
N LEU A 30 -42.59 -82.77 17.99
CA LEU A 30 -43.30 -82.03 19.03
C LEU A 30 -43.40 -82.91 20.27
N ARG A 31 -42.65 -82.54 21.30
CA ARG A 31 -42.83 -83.05 22.64
C ARG A 31 -43.02 -81.84 23.53
N ASP A 32 -44.27 -81.70 23.98
CA ASP A 32 -44.65 -80.81 25.07
C ASP A 32 -43.64 -80.94 26.20
N SER A 33 -42.83 -79.90 26.36
CA SER A 33 -42.20 -79.59 27.63
C SER A 33 -42.50 -78.14 27.90
N ASP A 34 -43.61 -77.99 28.60
CA ASP A 34 -44.01 -76.90 29.46
C ASP A 34 -42.83 -76.52 30.38
N THR A 35 -41.85 -75.78 29.84
CA THR A 35 -40.82 -75.10 30.61
C THR A 35 -41.13 -73.62 30.55
N SER A 36 -42.13 -73.26 31.35
CA SER A 36 -42.14 -72.04 32.15
C SER A 36 -40.96 -71.10 31.88
N VAL A 37 -41.26 -70.00 31.19
CA VAL A 37 -40.47 -68.76 31.25
C VAL A 37 -40.61 -68.22 32.67
N HIS A 38 -39.95 -68.84 33.64
CA HIS A 38 -39.51 -68.16 34.85
C HIS A 38 -38.19 -67.48 34.50
N ALA A 39 -38.27 -66.39 33.72
CA ALA A 39 -37.33 -65.31 33.97
C ALA A 39 -37.50 -64.99 35.46
N LYS A 40 -36.47 -65.25 36.27
CA LYS A 40 -36.51 -64.90 37.70
C LYS A 40 -36.99 -63.44 37.78
N PRO A 41 -37.98 -63.10 38.61
CA PRO A 41 -38.50 -61.73 38.73
C PRO A 41 -37.38 -60.68 38.86
N GLU A 42 -36.28 -61.06 39.51
CA GLU A 42 -35.05 -60.27 39.64
C GLU A 42 -34.30 -60.00 38.32
N ALA A 43 -34.25 -60.96 37.39
CA ALA A 43 -33.57 -60.79 36.11
C ALA A 43 -34.36 -59.90 35.16
N LEU A 44 -35.70 -60.06 35.12
CA LEU A 44 -36.59 -59.18 34.36
C LEU A 44 -36.57 -57.76 34.94
N ARG A 45 -36.60 -57.65 36.28
CA ARG A 45 -36.43 -56.38 36.98
C ARG A 45 -35.11 -55.72 36.60
N LYS A 46 -33.98 -56.41 36.70
CA LYS A 46 -32.67 -55.85 36.31
C LYS A 46 -32.60 -55.42 34.84
N MET A 47 -33.28 -56.11 33.93
CA MET A 47 -33.33 -55.72 32.50
C MET A 47 -34.18 -54.46 32.27
N ILE A 48 -35.36 -54.38 32.90
CA ILE A 48 -36.20 -53.17 32.91
C ILE A 48 -35.39 -52.01 33.48
N GLU A 49 -34.65 -52.28 34.55
CA GLU A 49 -33.82 -51.31 35.23
C GLU A 49 -32.72 -50.76 34.32
N GLU A 50 -31.96 -51.63 33.66
CA GLU A 50 -30.93 -51.23 32.70
C GLU A 50 -31.50 -50.50 31.48
N ALA A 51 -32.71 -50.86 31.03
CA ALA A 51 -33.36 -50.23 29.89
C ALA A 51 -33.80 -48.78 30.17
N VAL A 52 -34.31 -48.47 31.37
CA VAL A 52 -34.61 -47.07 31.78
C VAL A 52 -33.34 -46.22 31.72
N VAL A 53 -32.25 -46.71 32.31
CA VAL A 53 -30.97 -45.98 32.36
C VAL A 53 -30.40 -45.76 30.97
N ILE A 54 -30.48 -46.76 30.09
CA ILE A 54 -30.03 -46.63 28.70
C ILE A 54 -30.87 -45.59 27.96
N SER A 55 -32.19 -45.56 28.15
CA SER A 55 -33.03 -44.58 27.47
C SER A 55 -32.78 -43.14 27.96
N ASP A 56 -32.62 -42.95 29.27
CA ASP A 56 -32.25 -41.66 29.85
C ASP A 56 -30.92 -41.14 29.29
N ARG A 57 -29.92 -42.02 29.17
CA ARG A 57 -28.63 -41.70 28.55
C ARG A 57 -28.78 -41.36 27.07
N LEU A 58 -29.65 -42.08 26.35
CA LEU A 58 -29.90 -41.85 24.93
C LEU A 58 -30.58 -40.50 24.69
N GLN A 59 -31.56 -40.13 25.52
CA GLN A 59 -32.24 -38.82 25.43
C GLN A 59 -31.29 -37.65 25.74
N ALA A 60 -30.36 -37.84 26.68
CA ALA A 60 -29.30 -36.86 26.96
C ALA A 60 -28.35 -36.70 25.76
N ALA A 61 -27.92 -37.82 25.14
CA ALA A 61 -27.07 -37.80 23.95
C ALA A 61 -27.76 -37.13 22.75
N VAL A 62 -29.04 -37.41 22.51
CA VAL A 62 -29.87 -36.76 21.48
C VAL A 62 -29.91 -35.24 21.69
N SER A 63 -30.14 -34.79 22.92
CA SER A 63 -30.18 -33.35 23.23
C SER A 63 -28.83 -32.65 22.97
N GLU A 64 -27.72 -33.35 23.17
CA GLU A 64 -26.37 -32.85 22.87
C GLU A 64 -26.09 -32.81 21.36
N VAL A 65 -26.57 -33.82 20.61
CA VAL A 65 -26.52 -33.83 19.14
C VAL A 65 -27.32 -32.65 18.58
N ASP A 66 -28.55 -32.42 19.05
CA ASP A 66 -29.39 -31.28 18.63
C ASP A 66 -28.70 -29.93 18.90
N SER A 67 -28.08 -29.78 20.07
CA SER A 67 -27.32 -28.58 20.41
C SER A 67 -26.12 -28.38 19.48
N SER A 68 -25.37 -29.45 19.21
CA SER A 68 -24.20 -29.42 18.33
C SER A 68 -24.58 -29.09 16.88
N MET A 69 -25.72 -29.62 16.42
CA MET A 69 -26.27 -29.32 15.12
C MET A 69 -26.65 -27.85 14.94
N ASN A 70 -27.33 -27.26 15.92
CA ASN A 70 -27.66 -25.82 15.88
C ASN A 70 -26.39 -24.96 15.81
N GLN A 71 -25.32 -25.37 16.49
CA GLN A 71 -24.02 -24.70 16.38
C GLN A 71 -23.40 -24.88 14.98
N LEU A 72 -23.47 -26.08 14.41
CA LEU A 72 -22.95 -26.36 13.06
C LEU A 72 -23.70 -25.59 11.97
N ASP A 73 -25.03 -25.43 12.08
CA ASP A 73 -25.81 -24.66 11.12
C ASP A 73 -25.47 -23.17 11.19
N ALA A 74 -25.35 -22.62 12.41
CA ALA A 74 -24.90 -21.24 12.61
C ALA A 74 -23.47 -21.00 12.09
N ILE A 75 -22.57 -22.00 12.16
CA ILE A 75 -21.24 -21.92 11.55
C ILE A 75 -21.35 -21.94 10.02
N ALA A 76 -22.20 -22.80 9.45
CA ALA A 76 -22.42 -22.88 8.00
C ALA A 76 -23.03 -21.59 7.42
N ASP A 77 -23.96 -20.94 8.16
CA ASP A 77 -24.50 -19.61 7.82
C ASP A 77 -23.40 -18.56 7.73
N ARG A 78 -22.61 -18.43 8.79
CA ARG A 78 -21.51 -17.44 8.84
C ARG A 78 -20.45 -17.71 7.77
N ALA A 79 -20.14 -18.97 7.51
CA ALA A 79 -19.21 -19.34 6.45
C ALA A 79 -19.73 -18.88 5.08
N THR A 80 -21.00 -19.15 4.75
CA THR A 80 -21.60 -18.68 3.50
C THR A 80 -21.57 -17.16 3.37
N GLU A 81 -21.95 -16.42 4.43
CA GLU A 81 -21.93 -14.95 4.44
C GLU A 81 -20.50 -14.39 4.22
N GLN A 82 -19.51 -14.97 4.90
CA GLN A 82 -18.10 -14.58 4.75
C GLN A 82 -17.58 -14.84 3.34
N GLU A 83 -17.93 -15.99 2.75
CA GLU A 83 -17.51 -16.36 1.40
C GLU A 83 -18.16 -15.46 0.33
N GLU A 84 -19.44 -15.10 0.48
CA GLU A 84 -20.10 -14.14 -0.42
C GLU A 84 -19.42 -12.76 -0.37
N LYS A 85 -19.08 -12.29 0.84
CA LYS A 85 -18.33 -11.04 1.00
C LYS A 85 -16.93 -11.13 0.39
N LEU A 86 -16.23 -12.26 0.56
CA LEU A 86 -14.91 -12.48 -0.03
C LEU A 86 -14.97 -12.51 -1.56
N ARG A 87 -16.05 -13.06 -2.13
CA ARG A 87 -16.34 -13.01 -3.57
C ARG A 87 -16.47 -11.58 -4.10
N GLU A 88 -17.22 -10.73 -3.39
CA GLU A 88 -17.42 -9.34 -3.76
C GLU A 88 -16.13 -8.52 -3.67
N ILE A 89 -15.34 -8.73 -2.61
CA ILE A 89 -14.01 -8.13 -2.45
C ILE A 89 -13.10 -8.55 -3.61
N SER A 90 -13.08 -9.84 -3.95
CA SER A 90 -12.24 -10.38 -5.04
C SER A 90 -12.63 -9.79 -6.40
N LYS A 91 -13.93 -9.63 -6.67
CA LYS A 91 -14.41 -8.97 -7.89
C LYS A 91 -13.98 -7.49 -7.95
N THR A 92 -14.08 -6.79 -6.82
CA THR A 92 -13.63 -5.39 -6.73
C THR A 92 -12.12 -5.29 -6.90
N ALA A 93 -11.35 -6.24 -6.36
CA ALA A 93 -9.91 -6.31 -6.55
C ALA A 93 -9.54 -6.47 -8.03
N MET A 94 -10.25 -7.32 -8.79
CA MET A 94 -10.03 -7.48 -10.23
C MET A 94 -10.23 -6.18 -11.01
N VAL A 95 -11.30 -5.43 -10.73
CA VAL A 95 -11.54 -4.13 -11.38
C VAL A 95 -10.39 -3.15 -11.08
N ARG A 96 -9.90 -3.10 -9.83
CA ARG A 96 -8.76 -2.25 -9.46
C ARG A 96 -7.45 -2.70 -10.11
N LEU A 97 -7.27 -4.00 -10.35
CA LEU A 97 -6.11 -4.52 -11.08
C LEU A 97 -6.15 -4.08 -12.55
N GLU A 98 -7.31 -4.14 -13.21
CA GLU A 98 -7.49 -3.62 -14.58
C GLU A 98 -7.14 -2.13 -14.68
N GLU A 99 -7.63 -1.32 -13.74
CA GLU A 99 -7.28 0.11 -13.64
C GLU A 99 -5.77 0.31 -13.45
N ALA A 100 -5.14 -0.47 -12.57
CA ALA A 100 -3.70 -0.42 -12.33
C ALA A 100 -2.88 -0.77 -13.58
N PHE A 101 -3.29 -1.78 -14.35
CA PHE A 101 -2.66 -2.12 -15.63
C PHE A 101 -2.77 -0.96 -16.64
N SER A 102 -3.94 -0.33 -16.75
CA SER A 102 -4.12 0.84 -17.62
C SER A 102 -3.17 1.97 -17.24
N SER A 103 -3.08 2.29 -15.94
CA SER A 103 -2.14 3.32 -15.44
C SER A 103 -0.68 2.96 -15.72
N LEU A 104 -0.28 1.69 -15.60
CA LEU A 104 1.09 1.27 -15.94
C LEU A 104 1.39 1.42 -17.43
N GLN A 105 0.42 1.15 -18.31
CA GLN A 105 0.58 1.37 -19.74
C GLN A 105 0.78 2.86 -20.07
N GLU A 106 0.02 3.75 -19.43
CA GLU A 106 0.20 5.20 -19.57
C GLU A 106 1.58 5.65 -19.08
N VAL A 107 2.04 5.14 -17.93
CA VAL A 107 3.38 5.44 -17.40
C VAL A 107 4.48 4.93 -18.34
N SER A 108 4.30 3.73 -18.94
CA SER A 108 5.23 3.20 -19.93
C SER A 108 5.30 4.07 -21.18
N ALA A 109 4.16 4.51 -21.70
CA ALA A 109 4.09 5.40 -22.86
C ALA A 109 4.75 6.75 -22.58
N ALA A 110 4.45 7.35 -21.42
CA ALA A 110 5.07 8.59 -20.98
C ALA A 110 6.60 8.47 -20.85
N SER A 111 7.11 7.34 -20.33
CA SER A 111 8.56 7.11 -20.27
C SER A 111 9.20 7.05 -21.67
N GLN A 112 8.55 6.41 -22.64
CA GLN A 112 9.03 6.39 -24.03
C GLN A 112 9.00 7.78 -24.67
N GLU A 113 7.96 8.57 -24.41
CA GLU A 113 7.87 9.95 -24.90
C GLU A 113 8.98 10.83 -24.30
N ILE A 114 9.23 10.71 -22.99
CA ILE A 114 10.33 11.42 -22.31
C ILE A 114 11.67 11.08 -22.98
N ARG A 115 11.91 9.81 -23.32
CA ARG A 115 13.13 9.43 -24.05
C ARG A 115 13.22 10.14 -25.41
N GLY A 116 12.16 10.12 -26.20
CA GLY A 116 12.14 10.78 -27.51
C GLY A 116 12.39 12.29 -27.43
N VAL A 117 11.71 12.98 -26.51
CA VAL A 117 11.91 14.43 -26.28
C VAL A 117 13.33 14.72 -25.79
N THR A 118 13.90 13.86 -24.95
CA THR A 118 15.27 14.01 -24.44
C THR A 118 16.31 13.83 -25.54
N GLU A 119 16.10 12.88 -26.45
CA GLU A 119 16.95 12.68 -27.64
C GLU A 119 16.90 13.90 -28.58
N GLU A 120 15.72 14.47 -28.81
CA GLU A 120 15.55 15.71 -29.59
C GLU A 120 16.24 16.90 -28.90
N LEU A 121 16.08 17.04 -27.58
CA LEU A 121 16.72 18.09 -26.79
C LEU A 121 18.26 17.98 -26.84
N SER A 122 18.79 16.76 -26.81
CA SER A 122 20.24 16.51 -26.99
C SER A 122 20.73 16.99 -28.35
N ALA A 123 20.01 16.65 -29.43
CA ALA A 123 20.36 17.09 -30.77
C ALA A 123 20.28 18.62 -30.92
N GLN A 124 19.27 19.25 -30.32
CA GLN A 124 19.11 20.70 -30.34
C GLN A 124 20.17 21.42 -29.50
N SER A 125 20.54 20.86 -28.35
CA SER A 125 21.67 21.34 -27.53
C SER A 125 22.96 21.32 -28.34
N GLN A 126 23.24 20.23 -29.06
CA GLN A 126 24.44 20.12 -29.89
C GLN A 126 24.46 21.14 -31.03
N LYS A 127 23.36 21.30 -31.78
CA LYS A 127 23.26 22.33 -32.82
C LYS A 127 23.48 23.73 -32.26
N THR A 128 22.97 24.01 -31.07
CA THR A 128 23.11 25.35 -30.47
C THR A 128 24.55 25.60 -30.02
N LYS A 129 25.24 24.59 -29.47
CA LYS A 129 26.68 24.67 -29.18
C LYS A 129 27.50 24.97 -30.44
N ASP A 130 27.19 24.32 -31.57
CA ASP A 130 27.87 24.57 -32.84
C ASP A 130 27.69 26.03 -33.31
N VAL A 131 26.48 26.58 -33.18
CA VAL A 131 26.19 27.99 -33.47
C VAL A 131 26.97 28.94 -32.56
N VAL A 132 27.05 28.64 -31.25
CA VAL A 132 27.85 29.46 -30.31
C VAL A 132 29.33 29.47 -30.71
N VAL A 133 29.88 28.31 -31.10
CA VAL A 133 31.26 28.22 -31.59
C VAL A 133 31.46 29.06 -32.85
N GLU A 134 30.52 29.04 -33.79
CA GLU A 134 30.57 29.87 -35.00
C GLU A 134 30.53 31.38 -34.66
N VAL A 135 29.66 31.80 -33.75
CA VAL A 135 29.59 33.18 -33.27
C VAL A 135 30.90 33.61 -32.62
N CYS A 136 31.51 32.76 -31.78
CA CYS A 136 32.81 33.05 -31.18
C CYS A 136 33.92 33.22 -32.23
N ARG A 137 33.92 32.42 -33.32
CA ARG A 137 34.86 32.63 -34.43
C ARG A 137 34.63 33.96 -35.14
N SER A 138 33.37 34.31 -35.39
CA SER A 138 33.01 35.60 -36.01
C SER A 138 33.42 36.80 -35.15
N LEU A 139 33.24 36.69 -33.82
CA LEU A 139 33.73 37.70 -32.87
C LEU A 139 35.25 37.82 -32.91
N ASN A 140 36.00 36.72 -32.94
CA ASN A 140 37.45 36.79 -33.03
C ASN A 140 37.92 37.44 -34.34
N HIS A 141 37.28 37.12 -35.46
CA HIS A 141 37.60 37.77 -36.73
C HIS A 141 37.28 39.28 -36.72
N THR A 142 36.17 39.67 -36.12
CA THR A 142 35.82 41.09 -35.97
C THR A 142 36.84 41.82 -35.09
N ASP A 143 37.46 41.13 -34.12
CA ASP A 143 38.44 41.70 -33.19
C ASP A 143 39.74 42.02 -33.93
N GLU A 144 40.17 41.11 -34.81
CA GLU A 144 41.28 41.32 -35.73
C GLU A 144 41.04 42.56 -36.62
N VAL A 145 39.86 42.66 -37.23
CA VAL A 145 39.49 43.81 -38.09
C VAL A 145 39.51 45.13 -37.32
N MET A 146 38.96 45.16 -36.09
CA MET A 146 38.96 46.37 -35.26
C MET A 146 40.36 46.77 -34.80
N ASN A 147 41.21 45.79 -34.48
CA ASN A 147 42.61 46.05 -34.14
C ASN A 147 43.39 46.62 -35.33
N ASP A 148 43.16 46.11 -36.54
CA ASP A 148 43.79 46.66 -37.75
C ASP A 148 43.26 48.06 -38.10
N LEU A 149 41.97 48.32 -37.88
CA LEU A 149 41.42 49.66 -38.02
C LEU A 149 42.06 50.65 -37.03
N SER A 150 42.27 50.23 -35.77
CA SER A 150 42.97 51.04 -34.77
C SER A 150 44.41 51.39 -35.18
N LYS A 151 45.15 50.43 -35.76
CA LYS A 151 46.50 50.70 -36.31
C LYS A 151 46.46 51.68 -37.49
N ASN A 152 45.48 51.52 -38.38
CA ASN A 152 45.29 52.42 -39.52
C ASN A 152 44.98 53.85 -39.06
N HIS A 153 44.17 54.02 -38.00
CA HIS A 153 43.93 55.32 -37.38
C HIS A 153 45.20 55.96 -36.83
N GLY A 154 46.04 55.19 -36.13
CA GLY A 154 47.34 55.70 -35.65
C GLY A 154 48.22 56.21 -36.80
N THR A 155 48.28 55.47 -37.90
CA THR A 155 49.02 55.90 -39.11
C THR A 155 48.41 57.15 -39.75
N MET A 156 47.08 57.27 -39.75
CA MET A 156 46.36 58.44 -40.27
C MET A 156 46.66 59.69 -39.42
N GLU A 157 46.68 59.54 -38.10
CA GLU A 157 46.99 60.59 -37.14
C GLU A 157 48.41 61.16 -37.39
N GLU A 158 49.40 60.29 -37.59
CA GLU A 158 50.77 60.70 -37.96
C GLU A 158 50.84 61.50 -39.27
N ARG A 159 50.15 61.02 -40.32
CA ARG A 159 50.12 61.69 -41.63
C ARG A 159 49.43 63.05 -41.57
N VAL A 160 48.34 63.14 -40.81
CA VAL A 160 47.61 64.39 -40.61
C VAL A 160 48.46 65.40 -39.85
N ASN A 161 49.16 64.98 -38.79
CA ASN A 161 50.09 65.84 -38.06
C ASN A 161 51.24 66.34 -38.94
N ALA A 162 51.75 65.52 -39.86
CA ALA A 162 52.75 65.94 -40.85
C ALA A 162 52.21 67.01 -41.81
N LEU A 163 50.95 66.89 -42.25
CA LEU A 163 50.28 67.91 -43.09
C LEU A 163 50.08 69.23 -42.33
N ILE A 164 49.71 69.19 -41.05
CA ILE A 164 49.62 70.39 -40.20
C ILE A 164 50.97 71.12 -40.16
N ALA A 165 52.06 70.38 -39.92
CA ALA A 165 53.40 70.94 -39.87
C ALA A 165 53.83 71.54 -41.24
N GLN A 166 53.45 70.91 -42.35
CA GLN A 166 53.72 71.44 -43.70
C GLN A 166 52.91 72.70 -43.99
N ALA A 167 51.61 72.72 -43.65
CA ALA A 167 50.75 73.90 -43.83
C ALA A 167 51.28 75.10 -43.01
N SER A 168 51.68 74.88 -41.76
CA SER A 168 52.31 75.89 -40.90
C SER A 168 53.56 76.50 -41.55
N LYS A 169 54.45 75.66 -42.08
CA LYS A 169 55.66 76.14 -42.79
C LYS A 169 55.33 76.97 -44.03
N ILE A 170 54.30 76.62 -44.78
CA ILE A 170 53.86 77.43 -45.94
C ILE A 170 53.27 78.76 -45.45
N GLY A 171 52.55 78.76 -44.33
CA GLY A 171 52.10 79.97 -43.64
C GLY A 171 53.25 80.93 -43.33
N GLU A 172 54.29 80.43 -42.66
CA GLU A 172 55.51 81.19 -42.34
C GLU A 172 56.20 81.75 -43.60
N ILE A 173 56.28 80.95 -44.67
CA ILE A 173 56.83 81.39 -45.97
C ILE A 173 55.98 82.51 -46.57
N ASN A 174 54.65 82.39 -46.56
CA ASN A 174 53.76 83.42 -47.07
C ASN A 174 53.90 84.74 -46.28
N GLU A 175 54.04 84.68 -44.95
CA GLU A 175 54.29 85.85 -44.12
C GLU A 175 55.60 86.55 -44.50
N LEU A 176 56.69 85.78 -44.64
CA LEU A 176 57.98 86.31 -45.09
C LEU A 176 57.90 86.96 -46.48
N ILE A 177 57.25 86.31 -47.44
CA ILE A 177 57.08 86.88 -48.79
C ILE A 177 56.22 88.15 -48.73
N GLN A 178 55.17 88.18 -47.90
CA GLN A 178 54.35 89.37 -47.71
C GLN A 178 55.17 90.54 -47.16
N GLU A 179 56.09 90.26 -46.23
CA GLU A 179 57.03 91.26 -45.71
C GLU A 179 57.97 91.76 -46.81
N ILE A 180 58.59 90.86 -47.58
CA ILE A 180 59.47 91.20 -48.72
C ILE A 180 58.72 92.04 -49.76
N VAL A 181 57.48 91.66 -50.11
CA VAL A 181 56.64 92.41 -51.05
C VAL A 181 56.37 93.82 -50.53
N THR A 182 56.07 93.96 -49.24
CA THR A 182 55.77 95.26 -48.62
C THR A 182 57.00 96.15 -48.63
N GLN A 183 58.18 95.61 -48.28
CA GLN A 183 59.46 96.30 -48.37
C GLN A 183 59.81 96.69 -49.82
N THR A 184 59.59 95.78 -50.78
CA THR A 184 59.85 96.03 -52.20
C THR A 184 58.95 97.13 -52.76
N SER A 185 57.67 97.15 -52.37
CA SER A 185 56.73 98.22 -52.75
C SER A 185 57.15 99.58 -52.19
N LEU A 186 57.60 99.61 -50.92
CA LEU A 186 58.17 100.82 -50.28
C LEU A 186 59.45 101.30 -50.98
N LEU A 187 60.37 100.39 -51.31
CA LEU A 187 61.60 100.70 -52.05
C LEU A 187 61.27 101.26 -53.44
N ALA A 188 60.34 100.64 -54.16
CA ALA A 188 59.89 101.09 -55.47
C ALA A 188 59.20 102.46 -55.41
N LEU A 189 58.42 102.73 -54.36
CA LEU A 189 57.84 104.05 -54.10
C LEU A 189 58.92 105.11 -53.89
N ASN A 190 59.90 104.83 -53.03
CA ASN A 190 61.01 105.75 -52.78
C ASN A 190 61.82 106.01 -54.06
N ALA A 191 62.08 104.99 -54.86
CA ALA A 191 62.76 105.12 -56.16
C ALA A 191 61.94 105.95 -57.17
N ALA A 192 60.60 105.79 -57.19
CA ALA A 192 59.73 106.58 -58.06
C ALA A 192 59.69 108.06 -57.66
N ILE A 193 59.73 108.36 -56.34
CA ILE A 193 59.84 109.73 -55.81
C ILE A 193 61.17 110.36 -56.22
N GLU A 194 62.29 109.66 -56.03
CA GLU A 194 63.62 110.17 -56.37
C GLU A 194 63.79 110.37 -57.89
N ALA A 195 63.22 109.45 -58.69
CA ALA A 195 63.19 109.57 -60.14
C ALA A 195 62.34 110.77 -60.63
N ALA A 196 61.26 111.12 -59.92
CA ALA A 196 60.50 112.34 -60.20
C ALA A 196 61.28 113.61 -59.81
N HIS A 197 62.09 113.52 -58.74
CA HIS A 197 62.95 114.61 -58.27
C HIS A 197 64.07 114.96 -59.27
N ALA A 198 64.61 113.96 -59.98
CA ALA A 198 65.64 114.12 -61.01
C ALA A 198 65.15 114.68 -62.35
N GLY A 199 63.85 115.02 -62.49
CA GLY A 199 63.29 115.65 -63.69
C GLY A 199 63.45 114.82 -64.98
N GLU A 200 63.87 115.45 -66.07
CA GLU A 200 64.05 114.81 -67.39
C GLU A 200 65.06 113.64 -67.36
N HIS A 201 66.09 113.70 -66.51
CA HIS A 201 67.11 112.64 -66.39
C HIS A 201 66.60 111.40 -65.65
N GLY A 202 65.55 111.52 -64.83
CA GLY A 202 64.97 110.42 -64.03
C GLY A 202 63.86 109.64 -64.73
N ARG A 203 63.42 110.06 -65.93
CA ARG A 203 62.22 109.53 -66.59
C ARG A 203 62.25 108.02 -66.83
N GLY A 204 63.41 107.47 -67.22
CA GLY A 204 63.60 106.03 -67.40
C GLY A 204 63.55 105.24 -66.09
N PHE A 205 64.14 105.77 -65.02
CA PHE A 205 64.09 105.18 -63.69
C PHE A 205 62.69 105.23 -63.08
N SER A 206 61.92 106.28 -63.35
CA SER A 206 60.54 106.41 -62.88
C SER A 206 59.64 105.30 -63.45
N ILE A 207 59.80 104.97 -64.74
CA ILE A 207 59.07 103.87 -65.40
C ILE A 207 59.43 102.52 -64.75
N VAL A 208 60.72 102.27 -64.52
CA VAL A 208 61.17 101.02 -63.88
C VAL A 208 60.65 100.92 -62.45
N ALA A 209 60.70 102.01 -61.67
CA ALA A 209 60.18 102.03 -60.30
C ALA A 209 58.66 101.80 -60.24
N GLN A 210 57.88 102.35 -61.18
CA GLN A 210 56.45 102.08 -61.30
C GLN A 210 56.17 100.61 -61.65
N GLU A 211 56.96 100.00 -62.54
CA GLU A 211 56.78 98.58 -62.90
C GLU A 211 57.16 97.66 -61.73
N ILE A 212 58.23 97.95 -60.98
CA ILE A 212 58.59 97.21 -59.76
C ILE A 212 57.48 97.32 -58.71
N ARG A 213 56.92 98.52 -58.49
CA ARG A 213 55.80 98.72 -57.55
C ARG A 213 54.58 97.90 -57.96
N LYS A 214 54.24 97.89 -59.25
CA LYS A 214 53.14 97.10 -59.80
C LYS A 214 53.38 95.59 -59.63
N LEU A 215 54.59 95.11 -59.88
CA LEU A 215 54.99 93.70 -59.65
C LEU A 215 54.92 93.32 -58.17
N ALA A 216 55.33 94.22 -57.27
CA ALA A 216 55.20 94.02 -55.82
C ALA A 216 53.72 93.92 -55.42
N GLU A 217 52.87 94.83 -55.91
CA GLU A 217 51.43 94.79 -55.61
C GLU A 217 50.74 93.53 -56.15
N GLN A 218 51.09 93.09 -57.36
CA GLN A 218 50.65 91.81 -57.93
C GLN A 218 51.14 90.61 -57.10
N SER A 219 52.40 90.63 -56.65
CA SER A 219 52.97 89.59 -55.80
C SER A 219 52.27 89.55 -54.44
N GLY A 220 51.93 90.69 -53.85
CA GLY A 220 51.17 90.78 -52.60
C GLY A 220 49.75 90.22 -52.75
N GLN A 221 49.09 90.47 -53.88
CA GLN A 221 47.81 89.82 -54.18
C GLN A 221 47.94 88.31 -54.38
N ALA A 222 49.04 87.82 -54.95
CA ALA A 222 49.31 86.40 -55.08
C ALA A 222 49.56 85.74 -53.71
N VAL A 223 50.34 86.39 -52.84
CA VAL A 223 50.58 85.94 -51.45
C VAL A 223 49.27 85.90 -50.66
N LYS A 224 48.44 86.95 -50.70
CA LYS A 224 47.12 86.94 -50.04
C LYS A 224 46.23 85.77 -50.51
N ARG A 225 46.23 85.46 -51.80
CA ARG A 225 45.51 84.29 -52.34
C ARG A 225 46.11 82.98 -51.82
N SER A 226 47.44 82.86 -51.79
CA SER A 226 48.16 81.72 -51.22
C SER A 226 47.80 81.52 -49.73
N THR A 227 47.83 82.58 -48.92
CA THR A 227 47.44 82.53 -47.50
C THR A 227 46.00 82.04 -47.33
N SER A 228 45.07 82.52 -48.15
CA SER A 228 43.68 82.04 -48.11
C SER A 228 43.56 80.55 -48.45
N VAL A 229 44.33 80.05 -49.42
CA VAL A 229 44.37 78.61 -49.75
C VAL A 229 44.93 77.80 -48.59
N VAL A 230 46.02 78.25 -47.94
CA VAL A 230 46.61 77.58 -46.77
C VAL A 230 45.60 77.53 -45.61
N GLN A 231 44.91 78.63 -45.32
CA GLN A 231 43.87 78.66 -44.27
C GLN A 231 42.73 77.66 -44.56
N ASN A 232 42.32 77.54 -45.83
CA ASN A 232 41.32 76.54 -46.22
C ASN A 232 41.84 75.10 -46.05
N ILE A 233 43.11 74.85 -46.38
CA ILE A 233 43.77 73.54 -46.15
C ILE A 233 43.81 73.23 -44.66
N GLU A 234 44.23 74.16 -43.81
CA GLU A 234 44.26 73.98 -42.35
C GLU A 234 42.87 73.68 -41.78
N SER A 235 41.84 74.41 -42.24
CA SER A 235 40.46 74.15 -41.85
C SER A 235 40.01 72.74 -42.24
N GLY A 236 40.31 72.32 -43.47
CA GLY A 236 40.04 70.95 -43.94
C GLY A 236 40.77 69.90 -43.12
N ILE A 237 42.03 70.14 -42.76
CA ILE A 237 42.80 69.24 -41.90
C ILE A 237 42.16 69.10 -40.51
N ARG A 238 41.73 70.21 -39.88
CA ARG A 238 41.04 70.15 -38.56
C ARG A 238 39.76 69.32 -38.63
N GLN A 239 39.00 69.40 -39.73
CA GLN A 239 37.83 68.55 -39.92
C GLN A 239 38.20 67.06 -40.02
N VAL A 240 39.29 66.72 -40.73
CA VAL A 240 39.80 65.36 -40.81
C VAL A 240 40.23 64.84 -39.43
N VAL A 241 40.98 65.61 -38.64
CA VAL A 241 41.37 65.24 -37.26
C VAL A 241 40.13 64.93 -36.42
N SER A 242 39.12 65.80 -36.45
CA SER A 242 37.90 65.59 -35.66
C SER A 242 37.14 64.31 -36.07
N SER A 243 37.26 63.91 -37.33
CA SER A 243 36.60 62.71 -37.85
C SER A 243 37.37 61.44 -37.44
N VAL A 244 38.70 61.47 -37.53
CA VAL A 244 39.56 60.38 -37.08
C VAL A 244 39.39 60.11 -35.58
N GLU A 245 39.32 61.16 -34.75
CA GLU A 245 39.14 60.99 -33.30
C GLU A 245 37.79 60.37 -32.96
N ARG A 246 36.73 60.77 -33.66
CA ARG A 246 35.39 60.18 -33.49
C ARG A 246 35.37 58.71 -33.92
N GLU A 247 36.07 58.38 -34.99
CA GLU A 247 36.17 57.01 -35.49
C GLU A 247 36.96 56.12 -34.51
N LYS A 248 38.08 56.61 -33.97
CA LYS A 248 38.87 55.95 -32.92
C LYS A 248 38.05 55.67 -31.67
N GLN A 249 37.23 56.63 -31.23
CA GLN A 249 36.29 56.42 -30.13
C GLN A 249 35.26 55.33 -30.47
N SER A 250 34.74 55.32 -31.70
CA SER A 250 33.77 54.31 -32.15
C SER A 250 34.38 52.90 -32.18
N VAL A 251 35.63 52.76 -32.63
CA VAL A 251 36.37 51.48 -32.60
C VAL A 251 36.56 50.99 -31.17
N THR A 252 36.95 51.89 -30.25
CA THR A 252 37.13 51.54 -28.83
C THR A 252 35.83 51.03 -28.20
N LEU A 253 34.71 51.69 -28.49
CA LEU A 253 33.38 51.24 -28.05
C LEU A 253 33.00 49.89 -28.68
N GLY A 254 33.31 49.68 -29.96
CA GLY A 254 33.08 48.42 -30.66
C GLY A 254 33.82 47.25 -30.01
N LEU A 255 35.12 47.41 -29.70
CA LEU A 255 35.92 46.41 -29.00
C LEU A 255 35.36 46.09 -27.60
N ALA A 256 34.92 47.11 -26.86
CA ALA A 256 34.32 46.91 -25.54
C ALA A 256 33.01 46.11 -25.61
N GLU A 257 32.15 46.39 -26.60
CA GLU A 257 30.88 45.68 -26.76
C GLU A 257 31.08 44.24 -27.26
N MET A 258 32.10 44.00 -28.09
CA MET A 258 32.50 42.66 -28.49
C MET A 258 32.98 41.82 -27.31
N ASN A 259 33.79 42.39 -26.40
CA ASN A 259 34.22 41.68 -25.20
C ASN A 259 33.04 41.26 -24.33
N LYS A 260 32.06 42.15 -24.10
CA LYS A 260 30.82 41.79 -23.39
C LYS A 260 30.03 40.70 -24.10
N THR A 261 29.99 40.74 -25.44
CA THR A 261 29.30 39.71 -26.23
C THR A 261 29.99 38.36 -26.07
N ARG A 262 31.33 38.32 -26.04
CA ARG A 262 32.11 37.11 -25.77
C ARG A 262 31.80 36.53 -24.39
N GLU A 263 31.80 37.35 -23.34
CA GLU A 263 31.43 36.92 -21.98
C GLU A 263 30.03 36.31 -21.92
N LYS A 264 29.05 36.92 -22.62
CA LYS A 264 27.69 36.37 -22.72
C LYS A 264 27.66 35.03 -23.45
N MET A 265 28.44 34.86 -24.51
CA MET A 265 28.55 33.59 -25.23
C MET A 265 29.16 32.48 -24.36
N ASP A 266 30.15 32.80 -23.52
CA ASP A 266 30.71 31.84 -22.55
C ASP A 266 29.65 31.39 -21.52
N VAL A 267 28.81 32.29 -21.04
CA VAL A 267 27.69 31.95 -20.15
C VAL A 267 26.66 31.05 -20.85
N ILE A 268 26.36 31.33 -22.13
CA ILE A 268 25.45 30.49 -22.93
C ILE A 268 26.06 29.10 -23.12
N PHE A 269 27.34 29.01 -23.47
CA PHE A 269 28.02 27.73 -23.66
C PHE A 269 27.99 26.87 -22.38
N ASN A 270 28.30 27.46 -21.23
CA ASN A 270 28.23 26.75 -19.94
C ASN A 270 26.80 26.33 -19.57
N SER A 271 25.79 27.14 -19.90
CA SER A 271 24.38 26.76 -19.72
C SER A 271 24.04 25.48 -20.51
N PHE A 272 24.58 25.31 -21.72
CA PHE A 272 24.35 24.11 -22.52
C PHE A 272 25.07 22.86 -21.99
N LEU A 273 26.23 23.02 -21.33
CA LEU A 273 26.86 21.89 -20.63
C LEU A 273 25.97 21.36 -19.50
N ASN A 274 25.31 22.26 -18.76
CA ASN A 274 24.34 21.86 -17.73
C ASN A 274 23.11 21.20 -18.35
N VAL A 275 22.63 21.70 -19.51
CA VAL A 275 21.52 21.06 -20.24
C VAL A 275 21.89 19.63 -20.65
N ASP A 276 23.10 19.39 -21.17
CA ASP A 276 23.55 18.05 -21.54
C ASP A 276 23.60 17.10 -20.33
N GLU A 277 24.06 17.60 -19.17
CA GLU A 277 24.06 16.81 -17.92
C GLU A 277 22.63 16.43 -17.52
N HIS A 278 21.69 17.37 -17.59
CA HIS A 278 20.28 17.11 -17.29
C HIS A 278 19.62 16.16 -18.28
N VAL A 279 19.96 16.27 -19.56
CA VAL A 279 19.55 15.33 -20.62
C VAL A 279 20.03 13.91 -20.27
N GLY A 280 21.29 13.75 -19.88
CA GLY A 280 21.84 12.46 -19.46
C GLY A 280 21.11 11.85 -18.26
N LYS A 281 20.88 12.66 -17.21
CA LYS A 281 20.13 12.23 -16.02
C LYS A 281 18.67 11.88 -16.34
N THR A 282 18.02 12.65 -17.19
CA THR A 282 16.62 12.42 -17.59
C THR A 282 16.49 11.11 -18.36
N LEU A 283 17.45 10.83 -19.26
CA LEU A 283 17.48 9.57 -19.99
C LEU A 283 17.68 8.37 -19.06
N GLN A 284 18.58 8.49 -18.08
CA GLN A 284 18.77 7.46 -17.04
C GLN A 284 17.47 7.21 -16.26
N PHE A 285 16.81 8.27 -15.78
CA PHE A 285 15.56 8.14 -15.04
C PHE A 285 14.44 7.51 -15.88
N ALA A 286 14.36 7.82 -17.18
CA ALA A 286 13.39 7.19 -18.06
C ALA A 286 13.62 5.67 -18.20
N VAL A 287 14.88 5.23 -18.31
CA VAL A 287 15.24 3.81 -18.34
C VAL A 287 14.88 3.14 -17.00
N GLU A 288 15.28 3.72 -15.87
CA GLU A 288 14.94 3.17 -14.55
C GLU A 288 13.42 3.11 -14.32
N GLN A 289 12.67 4.10 -14.83
CA GLN A 289 11.21 4.10 -14.76
C GLN A 289 10.60 2.97 -15.61
N ALA A 290 11.15 2.70 -16.79
CA ALA A 290 10.69 1.60 -17.63
C ALA A 290 10.91 0.23 -16.95
N ASP A 291 12.09 0.02 -16.34
CA ASP A 291 12.40 -1.20 -15.60
C ASP A 291 11.46 -1.39 -14.40
N ARG A 292 11.20 -0.32 -13.64
CA ARG A 292 10.25 -0.35 -12.51
C ARG A 292 8.82 -0.64 -12.95
N THR A 293 8.38 -0.06 -14.07
CA THR A 293 7.06 -0.35 -14.64
C THR A 293 6.96 -1.81 -15.04
N SER A 294 7.98 -2.38 -15.69
CA SER A 294 8.01 -3.81 -16.05
C SER A 294 7.97 -4.71 -14.81
N ALA A 295 8.73 -4.39 -13.77
CA ALA A 295 8.72 -5.14 -12.51
C ALA A 295 7.35 -5.06 -11.80
N THR A 296 6.73 -3.88 -11.81
CA THR A 296 5.38 -3.69 -11.24
C THR A 296 4.34 -4.48 -12.02
N ASN A 297 4.46 -4.55 -13.35
CA ASN A 297 3.56 -5.34 -14.18
C ASN A 297 3.61 -6.83 -13.83
N ALA A 298 4.80 -7.38 -13.64
CA ALA A 298 4.97 -8.77 -13.19
C ALA A 298 4.35 -9.02 -11.81
N LEU A 299 4.54 -8.09 -10.86
CA LEU A 299 3.90 -8.20 -9.55
C LEU A 299 2.36 -8.15 -9.63
N LEU A 300 1.79 -7.35 -10.54
CA LEU A 300 0.35 -7.33 -10.73
C LEU A 300 -0.17 -8.63 -11.35
N GLU A 301 0.58 -9.26 -12.26
CA GLU A 301 0.25 -10.59 -12.79
C GLU A 301 0.17 -11.64 -11.67
N ASP A 302 1.12 -11.64 -10.73
CA ASP A 302 1.09 -12.51 -9.55
C ASP A 302 -0.15 -12.24 -8.67
N VAL A 303 -0.53 -10.97 -8.51
CA VAL A 303 -1.74 -10.61 -7.75
C VAL A 303 -3.01 -11.07 -8.45
N VAL A 304 -3.09 -10.96 -9.79
CA VAL A 304 -4.21 -11.50 -10.57
C VAL A 304 -4.36 -13.00 -10.35
N GLU A 305 -3.25 -13.76 -10.40
CA GLU A 305 -3.26 -15.19 -10.11
C GLU A 305 -3.77 -15.48 -8.69
N SER A 306 -3.26 -14.75 -7.69
CA SER A 306 -3.66 -14.88 -6.29
C SER A 306 -5.15 -14.61 -6.06
N VAL A 307 -5.71 -13.56 -6.68
CA VAL A 307 -7.15 -13.28 -6.62
C VAL A 307 -7.94 -14.39 -7.32
N GLY A 308 -7.46 -14.91 -8.45
CA GLY A 308 -8.05 -16.05 -9.13
C GLY A 308 -8.10 -17.32 -8.26
N LEU A 309 -7.00 -17.66 -7.57
CA LEU A 309 -6.95 -18.76 -6.61
C LEU A 309 -7.92 -18.54 -5.44
N THR A 310 -8.02 -17.31 -4.95
CA THR A 310 -8.96 -16.95 -3.88
C THR A 310 -10.40 -17.17 -4.32
N MET A 311 -10.78 -16.76 -5.54
CA MET A 311 -12.12 -16.98 -6.08
C MET A 311 -12.45 -18.47 -6.24
N ASN A 312 -11.49 -19.28 -6.68
CA ASN A 312 -11.68 -20.73 -6.74
C ASN A 312 -11.89 -21.34 -5.35
N SER A 313 -11.10 -20.89 -4.35
CA SER A 313 -11.27 -21.32 -2.97
C SER A 313 -12.64 -20.94 -2.41
N VAL A 314 -13.15 -19.76 -2.74
CA VAL A 314 -14.50 -19.31 -2.35
C VAL A 314 -15.57 -20.27 -2.90
N ASP A 315 -15.48 -20.60 -4.18
CA ASP A 315 -16.44 -21.52 -4.82
C ASP A 315 -16.38 -22.93 -4.20
N ASP A 316 -15.18 -23.42 -3.87
CA ASP A 316 -14.99 -24.71 -3.19
C ASP A 316 -15.57 -24.71 -1.76
N THR A 317 -15.32 -23.66 -0.97
CA THR A 317 -15.88 -23.55 0.39
C THR A 317 -17.40 -23.43 0.36
N LEU A 318 -17.97 -22.67 -0.58
CA LEU A 318 -19.42 -22.58 -0.74
C LEU A 318 -20.04 -23.95 -1.09
N ALA A 319 -19.38 -24.74 -1.94
CA ALA A 319 -19.80 -26.11 -2.23
C ALA A 319 -19.70 -27.02 -1.00
N GLN A 320 -18.66 -26.85 -0.17
CA GLN A 320 -18.52 -27.57 1.10
C GLN A 320 -19.58 -27.18 2.12
N SER A 321 -19.91 -25.89 2.27
CA SER A 321 -20.98 -25.41 3.16
C SER A 321 -22.34 -26.02 2.77
N LYS A 322 -22.65 -26.09 1.47
CA LYS A 322 -23.86 -26.78 0.98
C LYS A 322 -23.90 -28.25 1.35
N ARG A 323 -22.79 -28.97 1.21
CA ARG A 323 -22.69 -30.39 1.63
C ARG A 323 -22.86 -30.53 3.15
N GLN A 324 -22.21 -29.67 3.93
CA GLN A 324 -22.30 -29.67 5.38
C GLN A 324 -23.74 -29.50 5.87
N ARG A 325 -24.53 -28.61 5.25
CA ARG A 325 -25.97 -28.47 5.58
C ARG A 325 -26.78 -29.72 5.28
N SER A 326 -26.47 -30.42 4.19
CA SER A 326 -27.11 -31.70 3.91
C SER A 326 -26.81 -32.74 4.99
N GLU A 327 -25.58 -32.79 5.49
CA GLU A 327 -25.19 -33.70 6.57
C GLU A 327 -25.82 -33.29 7.91
N ILE A 328 -25.91 -32.00 8.20
CA ILE A 328 -26.64 -31.49 9.37
C ILE A 328 -28.11 -31.94 9.28
N ASN A 329 -28.80 -31.74 8.15
CA ASN A 329 -30.18 -32.20 8.00
C ASN A 329 -30.34 -33.72 8.21
N ASN A 330 -29.38 -34.52 7.72
CA ASN A 330 -29.37 -35.96 7.95
C ASN A 330 -29.21 -36.32 9.43
N LEU A 331 -28.29 -35.65 10.13
CA LEU A 331 -28.12 -35.81 11.58
C LEU A 331 -29.40 -35.47 12.35
N GLY A 332 -30.16 -34.49 11.88
CA GLY A 332 -31.40 -34.05 12.54
C GLY A 332 -32.45 -35.12 12.50
N ARG A 333 -32.62 -35.75 11.33
CA ARG A 333 -33.50 -36.90 11.20
C ARG A 333 -33.04 -38.08 12.07
N VAL A 334 -31.74 -38.38 12.12
CA VAL A 334 -31.21 -39.45 12.99
C VAL A 334 -31.43 -39.14 14.47
N SER A 335 -31.25 -37.87 14.88
CA SER A 335 -31.50 -37.41 16.25
C SER A 335 -32.98 -37.56 16.62
N GLU A 336 -33.89 -37.21 15.71
CA GLU A 336 -35.33 -37.36 15.87
C GLU A 336 -35.75 -38.84 15.96
N ASP A 337 -35.25 -39.71 15.06
CA ASP A 337 -35.50 -41.16 15.10
C ASP A 337 -34.98 -41.79 16.41
N LEU A 338 -33.80 -41.36 16.88
CA LEU A 338 -33.21 -41.80 18.15
C LEU A 338 -34.05 -41.36 19.34
N LYS A 339 -34.55 -40.12 19.30
CA LYS A 339 -35.45 -39.59 20.34
C LYS A 339 -36.73 -40.40 20.43
N GLU A 340 -37.37 -40.67 19.30
CA GLU A 340 -38.58 -41.49 19.22
C GLU A 340 -38.30 -42.91 19.76
N SER A 341 -37.19 -43.53 19.36
CA SER A 341 -36.77 -44.84 19.86
C SER A 341 -36.53 -44.85 21.39
N ALA A 342 -35.98 -43.77 21.95
CA ALA A 342 -35.81 -43.61 23.40
C ALA A 342 -37.17 -43.51 24.11
N ASP A 343 -38.07 -42.67 23.58
CA ASP A 343 -39.39 -42.45 24.15
C ASP A 343 -40.24 -43.75 24.08
N GLU A 344 -40.17 -44.50 22.97
CA GLU A 344 -40.78 -45.83 22.83
C GLU A 344 -40.20 -46.84 23.82
N LEU A 345 -38.87 -46.86 24.00
CA LEU A 345 -38.22 -47.73 24.99
C LEU A 345 -38.69 -47.39 26.41
N ILE A 346 -38.80 -46.10 26.76
CA ILE A 346 -39.32 -45.66 28.06
C ILE A 346 -40.76 -46.15 28.23
N ALA A 347 -41.62 -45.95 27.23
CA ALA A 347 -43.01 -46.38 27.28
C ALA A 347 -43.14 -47.90 27.44
N ALA A 348 -42.37 -48.69 26.67
CA ALA A 348 -42.36 -50.15 26.76
C ALA A 348 -41.87 -50.64 28.13
N VAL A 349 -40.84 -50.00 28.67
CA VAL A 349 -40.28 -50.32 29.98
C VAL A 349 -41.22 -49.91 31.11
N GLN A 350 -41.93 -48.79 31.01
CA GLN A 350 -42.99 -48.39 31.95
C GLN A 350 -44.19 -49.35 31.90
N HIS A 351 -44.60 -49.81 30.72
CA HIS A 351 -45.66 -50.82 30.58
C HIS A 351 -45.27 -52.19 31.18
N ALA A 352 -43.99 -52.59 31.07
CA ALA A 352 -43.48 -53.82 31.66
C ALA A 352 -43.20 -53.69 33.18
N GLY A 353 -42.71 -52.53 33.61
CA GLY A 353 -42.33 -52.22 35.00
C GLY A 353 -43.48 -51.78 35.89
N GLY A 354 -44.58 -51.29 35.33
CA GLY A 354 -45.77 -50.83 36.08
C GLY A 354 -46.45 -51.91 36.93
N ARG A 355 -46.08 -53.19 36.78
CA ARG A 355 -46.55 -54.29 37.65
C ARG A 355 -45.56 -54.67 38.76
N VAL A 356 -44.37 -54.06 38.83
CA VAL A 356 -43.26 -54.48 39.70
C VAL A 356 -43.12 -53.60 40.95
N TRP A 357 -43.73 -52.41 40.97
CA TRP A 357 -43.47 -51.38 41.98
C TRP A 357 -44.73 -50.90 42.75
N GLU A 358 -45.75 -51.75 42.92
CA GLU A 358 -46.84 -51.50 43.86
C GLU A 358 -46.38 -51.83 45.30
N GLY A 359 -45.77 -50.84 45.96
CA GLY A 359 -45.45 -50.89 47.38
C GLY A 359 -45.20 -49.48 47.89
N ALA A 360 -46.06 -48.99 48.79
CA ALA A 360 -45.85 -47.70 49.45
C ALA A 360 -44.62 -47.80 50.37
N VAL A 361 -43.48 -47.27 49.92
CA VAL A 361 -42.27 -47.21 50.74
C VAL A 361 -42.27 -45.88 51.50
N ALA A 362 -42.36 -45.97 52.83
CA ALA A 362 -42.26 -44.81 53.72
C ALA A 362 -40.80 -44.38 53.86
N ALA A 363 -40.31 -43.56 52.93
CA ALA A 363 -39.03 -42.85 53.09
C ALA A 363 -39.25 -41.59 53.94
N ASP A 364 -38.40 -41.36 54.95
CA ASP A 364 -38.38 -40.13 55.76
C ASP A 364 -37.79 -38.97 54.95
N THR A 365 -38.58 -38.43 54.01
CA THR A 365 -38.18 -37.35 53.09
C THR A 365 -37.87 -36.05 53.83
N ALA A 366 -38.44 -35.84 55.02
CA ALA A 366 -38.18 -34.67 55.86
C ALA A 366 -36.73 -34.66 56.36
N ARG A 367 -36.24 -35.78 56.89
CA ARG A 367 -34.84 -35.93 57.31
C ARG A 367 -33.86 -35.60 56.18
N TRP A 368 -34.10 -36.13 54.99
CA TRP A 368 -33.19 -35.95 53.85
C TRP A 368 -33.20 -34.54 53.27
N THR A 369 -34.36 -33.88 53.33
CA THR A 369 -34.48 -32.47 52.98
C THR A 369 -33.66 -31.58 53.91
N ASP A 370 -33.63 -31.88 55.21
CA ASP A 370 -32.81 -31.13 56.17
C ASP A 370 -31.32 -31.37 55.96
N VAL A 371 -30.91 -32.61 55.64
CA VAL A 371 -29.51 -32.90 55.28
C VAL A 371 -29.07 -32.11 54.06
N LEU A 372 -29.88 -32.06 53.00
CA LEU A 372 -29.57 -31.25 51.82
C LEU A 372 -29.58 -29.75 52.11
N ARG A 373 -30.39 -29.28 53.05
CA ARG A 373 -30.38 -27.88 53.48
C ARG A 373 -29.06 -27.51 54.17
N THR A 374 -28.53 -28.40 55.00
CA THR A 374 -27.21 -28.23 55.61
C THR A 374 -26.11 -28.22 54.54
N LEU A 375 -26.13 -29.20 53.63
CA LEU A 375 -25.19 -29.28 52.51
C LEU A 375 -25.24 -28.04 51.60
N ALA A 376 -26.43 -27.60 51.21
CA ALA A 376 -26.59 -26.45 50.32
C ALA A 376 -26.18 -25.11 50.95
N SER A 377 -26.03 -25.07 52.28
CA SER A 377 -25.55 -23.90 53.03
C SER A 377 -24.06 -23.99 53.37
N ASP A 378 -23.38 -25.07 52.95
CA ASP A 378 -21.96 -25.25 53.21
C ASP A 378 -21.13 -24.31 52.33
N PRO A 379 -20.32 -23.40 52.92
CA PRO A 379 -19.54 -22.42 52.16
C PRO A 379 -18.48 -23.07 51.25
N GLU A 380 -18.06 -24.31 51.55
CA GLU A 380 -17.08 -25.03 50.72
C GLU A 380 -17.65 -25.47 49.37
N LEU A 381 -18.98 -25.46 49.18
CA LEU A 381 -19.61 -25.75 47.88
C LEU A 381 -19.79 -24.50 46.99
N ALA A 382 -19.36 -23.32 47.44
CA ALA A 382 -19.61 -22.05 46.74
C ALA A 382 -18.72 -21.82 45.52
N ASP A 383 -17.51 -22.38 45.52
CA ASP A 383 -16.51 -22.17 44.45
C ASP A 383 -16.73 -23.08 43.23
N MET A 384 -17.60 -24.09 43.35
CA MET A 384 -17.82 -25.13 42.34
C MET A 384 -16.52 -25.82 41.91
N ALA A 385 -15.54 -25.91 42.81
CA ALA A 385 -14.31 -26.67 42.60
C ALA A 385 -14.56 -28.15 42.89
N GLU A 386 -14.04 -29.03 42.02
CA GLU A 386 -14.27 -30.46 42.13
C GLU A 386 -13.70 -31.05 43.43
N ASP A 387 -12.52 -30.60 43.87
CA ASP A 387 -11.87 -31.09 45.09
C ASP A 387 -12.68 -30.75 46.36
N SER A 388 -13.15 -29.49 46.47
CA SER A 388 -14.00 -29.03 47.57
C SER A 388 -15.30 -29.85 47.65
N HIS A 389 -15.96 -30.04 46.51
CA HIS A 389 -17.19 -30.81 46.42
C HIS A 389 -16.96 -32.30 46.72
N ARG A 390 -15.84 -32.88 46.28
CA ARG A 390 -15.46 -34.26 46.58
C ARG A 390 -15.26 -34.50 48.07
N GLU A 391 -14.57 -33.58 48.76
CA GLU A 391 -14.31 -33.69 50.20
C GLU A 391 -15.60 -33.60 51.02
N VAL A 392 -16.40 -32.56 50.78
CA VAL A 392 -17.67 -32.32 51.48
C VAL A 392 -18.66 -33.45 51.19
N LEU A 393 -19.01 -33.66 49.92
CA LEU A 393 -20.07 -34.60 49.54
C LEU A 393 -19.67 -36.05 49.84
N GLY A 394 -18.43 -36.45 49.52
CA GLY A 394 -17.93 -37.78 49.86
C GLY A 394 -17.86 -38.02 51.38
N GLY A 395 -17.56 -36.98 52.16
CA GLY A 395 -17.60 -37.03 53.62
C GLY A 395 -19.01 -37.24 54.18
N TRP A 396 -20.04 -36.67 53.54
CA TRP A 396 -21.44 -36.88 53.89
C TRP A 396 -21.93 -38.27 53.52
N LEU A 397 -21.58 -38.77 52.33
CA LEU A 397 -21.94 -40.11 51.87
C LEU A 397 -21.41 -41.20 52.82
N ARG A 398 -20.16 -41.07 53.30
CA ARG A 398 -19.55 -42.03 54.24
C ARG A 398 -20.17 -42.02 55.63
N ARG A 399 -20.66 -40.86 56.10
CA ARG A 399 -21.18 -40.68 57.47
C ARG A 399 -22.68 -40.89 57.60
N THR A 400 -23.42 -40.88 56.50
CA THR A 400 -24.89 -40.88 56.52
C THR A 400 -25.45 -42.17 55.94
N THR A 401 -25.93 -43.07 56.81
CA THR A 401 -26.55 -44.33 56.39
C THR A 401 -27.91 -44.08 55.72
N GLY A 402 -28.09 -44.64 54.53
CA GLY A 402 -29.33 -44.55 53.72
C GLY A 402 -29.19 -43.71 52.44
N MET A 403 -28.05 -43.03 52.25
CA MET A 403 -27.70 -42.43 50.95
C MET A 403 -27.10 -43.49 50.02
N GLU A 404 -27.57 -43.48 48.79
CA GLU A 404 -27.10 -44.34 47.71
C GLU A 404 -26.11 -43.62 46.79
N ALA A 405 -26.41 -42.38 46.45
CA ALA A 405 -25.52 -41.52 45.69
C ALA A 405 -25.64 -40.06 46.18
N ILE A 406 -24.58 -39.30 45.99
CA ILE A 406 -24.56 -37.85 46.22
C ILE A 406 -23.82 -37.17 45.07
N TRP A 407 -24.35 -36.04 44.61
CA TRP A 407 -23.75 -35.31 43.50
C TRP A 407 -24.03 -33.81 43.56
N SER A 408 -23.30 -33.07 42.73
CA SER A 408 -23.52 -31.65 42.50
C SER A 408 -23.31 -31.29 41.03
N ASN A 409 -24.02 -30.27 40.57
CA ASN A 409 -24.00 -29.81 39.18
C ASN A 409 -23.79 -28.29 39.08
N ARG A 410 -23.13 -27.86 38.02
CA ARG A 410 -23.06 -26.46 37.60
C ARG A 410 -24.39 -26.00 37.00
N SER A 411 -24.51 -24.69 36.79
CA SER A 411 -25.68 -24.06 36.16
C SER A 411 -25.91 -24.45 34.69
N ASP A 412 -24.94 -25.06 34.01
CA ASP A 412 -25.08 -25.65 32.68
C ASP A 412 -25.45 -27.15 32.69
N GLY A 413 -25.60 -27.72 33.90
CA GLY A 413 -25.94 -29.13 34.12
C GLY A 413 -24.77 -30.10 34.16
N SER A 414 -23.54 -29.64 33.88
CA SER A 414 -22.34 -30.48 34.04
C SER A 414 -22.15 -30.90 35.50
N PHE A 415 -21.70 -32.14 35.72
CA PHE A 415 -21.40 -32.63 37.07
C PHE A 415 -20.10 -32.00 37.57
N VAL A 416 -20.12 -31.49 38.80
CA VAL A 416 -18.92 -31.08 39.53
C VAL A 416 -18.34 -32.26 40.29
N TYR A 417 -19.21 -33.03 40.95
CA TYR A 417 -18.87 -34.24 41.66
C TYR A 417 -20.07 -35.20 41.66
N SER A 418 -19.80 -36.49 41.59
CA SER A 418 -20.81 -37.55 41.77
C SER A 418 -20.14 -38.77 42.37
N GLU A 419 -20.71 -39.30 43.44
CA GLU A 419 -20.30 -40.57 44.04
C GLU A 419 -21.53 -41.44 44.30
N PRO A 420 -21.67 -42.61 43.63
CA PRO A 420 -20.79 -43.14 42.57
C PRO A 420 -20.71 -42.25 41.31
N GLU A 421 -19.72 -42.52 40.44
CA GLU A 421 -19.51 -41.76 39.20
C GLU A 421 -20.81 -41.66 38.40
N ALA A 422 -21.14 -40.44 37.96
CA ALA A 422 -22.42 -40.18 37.32
C ALA A 422 -22.60 -41.05 36.09
N GLY A 423 -23.71 -41.78 36.04
CA GLY A 423 -24.11 -42.51 34.85
C GLY A 423 -24.59 -41.60 33.71
N LEU A 424 -24.56 -40.29 33.88
CA LEU A 424 -25.08 -39.30 32.93
C LEU A 424 -23.96 -38.32 32.60
N LEU A 425 -23.84 -37.94 31.32
CA LEU A 425 -22.87 -36.95 30.90
C LEU A 425 -23.25 -35.53 31.39
N ASN A 426 -24.55 -35.23 31.44
CA ASN A 426 -25.07 -33.93 31.86
C ASN A 426 -26.48 -34.06 32.49
N ALA A 427 -26.74 -33.32 33.57
CA ALA A 427 -27.99 -33.35 34.33
C ALA A 427 -29.09 -32.39 33.84
N ARG A 428 -28.79 -31.49 32.90
CA ARG A 428 -29.67 -30.38 32.48
C ARG A 428 -31.08 -30.83 32.05
N GLY A 429 -31.18 -32.04 31.50
CA GLY A 429 -32.45 -32.63 31.07
C GLY A 429 -33.33 -33.16 32.21
N ARG A 430 -32.79 -33.36 33.41
CA ARG A 430 -33.46 -34.04 34.52
C ARG A 430 -34.40 -33.10 35.28
N ASP A 431 -35.56 -33.59 35.67
CA ASP A 431 -36.54 -32.81 36.43
C ASP A 431 -35.99 -32.35 37.78
N TRP A 432 -35.25 -33.21 38.47
CA TRP A 432 -34.60 -32.84 39.73
C TRP A 432 -33.59 -31.71 39.57
N TRP A 433 -32.96 -31.57 38.39
CA TRP A 433 -32.04 -30.47 38.11
C TRP A 433 -32.81 -29.21 37.72
N LYS A 434 -33.78 -29.33 36.80
CA LYS A 434 -34.60 -28.21 36.31
C LYS A 434 -35.35 -27.52 37.45
N ARG A 435 -35.99 -28.30 38.34
CA ARG A 435 -36.75 -27.76 39.47
C ARG A 435 -35.83 -27.14 40.53
N ALA A 436 -34.71 -27.78 40.82
CA ALA A 436 -33.70 -27.19 41.70
C ALA A 436 -33.16 -25.87 41.14
N MET A 437 -32.81 -25.80 39.85
CA MET A 437 -32.37 -24.56 39.21
C MET A 437 -33.45 -23.47 39.11
N ASN A 438 -34.73 -23.83 39.19
CA ASN A 438 -35.83 -22.88 39.38
C ASN A 438 -35.99 -22.40 40.84
N GLY A 439 -35.13 -22.87 41.74
CA GLY A 439 -35.08 -22.44 43.13
C GLY A 439 -35.86 -23.33 44.10
N GLU A 440 -36.45 -24.43 43.63
CA GLU A 440 -37.32 -25.34 44.39
C GLU A 440 -36.53 -26.48 45.04
N ILE A 441 -37.03 -27.00 46.17
CA ILE A 441 -36.58 -28.31 46.68
C ILE A 441 -37.42 -29.36 45.97
N PHE A 442 -36.78 -30.31 45.31
CA PHE A 442 -37.48 -31.37 44.59
C PHE A 442 -37.28 -32.71 45.28
N VAL A 443 -38.37 -33.47 45.37
CA VAL A 443 -38.41 -34.84 45.88
C VAL A 443 -39.10 -35.65 44.77
N SER A 444 -38.40 -36.63 44.21
CA SER A 444 -38.97 -37.47 43.15
C SER A 444 -39.95 -38.50 43.72
N GLU A 445 -40.80 -39.06 42.86
CA GLU A 445 -41.38 -40.38 43.13
C GLU A 445 -40.27 -41.44 43.15
N VAL A 446 -40.56 -42.65 43.63
CA VAL A 446 -39.59 -43.76 43.59
C VAL A 446 -39.33 -44.12 42.13
N TYR A 447 -38.08 -43.99 41.71
CA TYR A 447 -37.65 -44.37 40.37
C TYR A 447 -36.33 -45.12 40.45
N LEU A 448 -35.83 -45.60 39.32
CA LEU A 448 -34.55 -46.27 39.33
C LEU A 448 -33.39 -45.29 39.12
N SER A 449 -32.41 -45.31 40.02
CA SER A 449 -31.20 -44.52 39.85
C SER A 449 -30.46 -44.90 38.57
N ALA A 450 -30.15 -43.88 37.76
CA ALA A 450 -29.27 -44.00 36.59
C ALA A 450 -27.80 -44.27 36.96
N ILE A 451 -27.45 -44.09 38.24
CA ILE A 451 -26.09 -44.24 38.77
C ILE A 451 -25.90 -45.65 39.31
N THR A 452 -26.80 -46.08 40.20
CA THR A 452 -26.63 -47.34 40.95
C THR A 452 -27.50 -48.48 40.46
N LYS A 453 -28.45 -48.19 39.57
CA LYS A 453 -29.44 -49.16 39.04
C LYS A 453 -30.29 -49.80 40.15
N LYS A 454 -30.56 -49.08 41.24
CA LYS A 454 -31.47 -49.52 42.30
C LYS A 454 -32.60 -48.51 42.50
N PRO A 455 -33.76 -48.94 43.01
CA PRO A 455 -34.85 -48.02 43.32
C PRO A 455 -34.39 -47.02 44.35
N CYS A 456 -34.46 -45.77 43.96
CA CYS A 456 -34.10 -44.63 44.78
C CYS A 456 -35.23 -43.61 44.80
N LEU A 457 -35.17 -42.76 45.81
CA LEU A 457 -35.85 -41.50 45.83
C LEU A 457 -34.79 -40.41 45.73
N THR A 458 -34.89 -39.52 44.75
CA THR A 458 -34.00 -38.37 44.66
C THR A 458 -34.55 -37.20 45.44
N VAL A 459 -33.72 -36.58 46.25
CA VAL A 459 -33.96 -35.22 46.74
C VAL A 459 -32.89 -34.31 46.13
N SER A 460 -33.30 -33.16 45.62
CA SER A 460 -32.37 -32.15 45.09
C SER A 460 -32.73 -30.76 45.58
N MET A 461 -31.70 -29.91 45.69
CA MET A 461 -31.82 -28.55 46.18
C MET A 461 -30.88 -27.60 45.42
N PRO A 462 -31.28 -26.35 45.15
CA PRO A 462 -30.39 -25.34 44.61
C PRO A 462 -29.29 -24.97 45.59
N LEU A 463 -28.08 -24.85 45.07
CA LEU A 463 -27.02 -24.04 45.66
C LEU A 463 -27.29 -22.58 45.28
N LYS A 464 -27.56 -21.71 46.26
CA LYS A 464 -27.96 -20.31 46.04
C LYS A 464 -26.88 -19.34 46.45
N ARG A 465 -26.69 -18.29 45.64
CA ARG A 465 -25.89 -17.12 46.02
C ARG A 465 -26.62 -16.33 47.12
N ILE A 466 -25.93 -15.37 47.72
CA ILE A 466 -26.47 -14.46 48.74
C ILE A 466 -27.72 -13.71 48.22
N ASP A 467 -27.79 -13.43 46.93
CA ASP A 467 -28.93 -12.78 46.27
C ASP A 467 -30.11 -13.73 45.96
N GLY A 468 -30.00 -15.00 46.32
CA GLY A 468 -31.02 -16.03 46.09
C GLY A 468 -30.94 -16.72 44.73
N THR A 469 -30.04 -16.30 43.83
CA THR A 469 -29.88 -16.88 42.49
C THR A 469 -29.24 -18.28 42.58
N PRO A 470 -29.86 -19.32 42.02
CA PRO A 470 -29.25 -20.65 41.92
C PRO A 470 -28.01 -20.62 41.01
N TYR A 471 -26.86 -21.10 41.50
CA TYR A 471 -25.62 -21.22 40.72
C TYR A 471 -25.22 -22.68 40.47
N GLY A 472 -25.91 -23.62 41.12
CA GLY A 472 -25.72 -25.05 40.97
C GLY A 472 -26.82 -25.82 41.68
N VAL A 473 -26.72 -27.14 41.62
CA VAL A 473 -27.65 -28.08 42.28
C VAL A 473 -26.83 -29.05 43.11
N VAL A 474 -27.33 -29.41 44.29
CA VAL A 474 -26.86 -30.56 45.05
C VAL A 474 -28.01 -31.56 45.18
N GLY A 475 -27.71 -32.84 45.02
CA GLY A 475 -28.71 -33.90 45.04
C GLY A 475 -28.19 -35.17 45.69
N ILE A 476 -29.12 -35.95 46.22
CA ILE A 476 -28.87 -37.28 46.77
C ILE A 476 -29.91 -38.26 46.23
N ASP A 477 -29.46 -39.48 45.98
CA ASP A 477 -30.30 -40.66 45.83
C ASP A 477 -30.37 -41.37 47.17
N ILE A 478 -31.57 -41.68 47.63
CA ILE A 478 -31.82 -42.35 48.89
C ILE A 478 -32.27 -43.77 48.60
N VAL A 479 -31.73 -44.74 49.34
CA VAL A 479 -32.14 -46.15 49.22
C VAL A 479 -33.59 -46.30 49.65
N VAL A 480 -34.41 -46.88 48.78
CA VAL A 480 -35.80 -47.21 49.05
C VAL A 480 -35.87 -48.73 49.30
N SER A 481 -36.20 -49.12 50.54
CA SER A 481 -36.23 -50.53 50.98
C SER A 481 -37.55 -51.24 50.71
#